data_AF-A0A0D3C698-F1
#
_entry.id   AF-A0A0D3C698-F1
#
_cell.length_a   1.000
_cell.length_b   1.000
_cell.length_c   1.000
_cell.angle_alpha   90.00
_cell.angle_beta   90.00
_cell.angle_gamma   90.00
#
_symmetry.space_group_name_H-M   'P 1'
#
loop_
_entity.id
_entity.type
_entity.pdbx_description
1 polymer ?
#
loop_
_entity_poly.entity_id
_entity_poly.type
_entity_poly.pdbx_seq_one_letter_code
_entity_poly.pdbx_strand_id
1 'polypeptide(L)'
;RFATIQCYDTVSSGRITLCSGGGGATAVSSSSRLRDLVFVVNPQGANGRTAQKWNKLLPYLRSRLCGDCNICESLTSGPSHAIDITREAIRDGADDVIAVGGDGTLHEVVNGFFWEGKPVGNLNSEAAHSAALGLIPVSYWFGFC
;
A
#
# COMPACT_ATOMS: atom_id res chain seq x y z
N ARG A 1 -18.43 1.72 -5.12
CA ARG A 1 -17.64 2.72 -5.87
C ARG A 1 -16.23 2.18 -5.86
N PHE A 2 -15.57 2.07 -7.01
CA PHE A 2 -14.17 1.61 -7.05
C PHE A 2 -13.29 2.68 -6.42
N ALA A 3 -12.31 2.27 -5.61
CA ALA A 3 -11.30 3.16 -5.10
C ALA A 3 -10.31 3.51 -6.22
N THR A 4 -9.92 4.78 -6.30
CA THR A 4 -8.82 5.18 -7.16
C THR A 4 -7.51 5.00 -6.38
N ILE A 5 -6.70 4.02 -6.76
CA ILE A 5 -5.33 3.85 -6.26
C ILE A 5 -4.39 4.50 -7.28
N GLN A 6 -3.66 5.53 -6.86
CA GLN A 6 -2.71 6.24 -7.69
C GLN A 6 -1.29 5.74 -7.39
N CYS A 7 -0.70 5.01 -8.33
CA CYS A 7 0.67 4.54 -8.23
C CYS A 7 1.65 5.55 -8.84
N TYR A 8 2.83 5.60 -8.24
CA TYR A 8 3.92 6.47 -8.62
C TYR A 8 5.05 5.62 -9.16
N ASP A 9 4.93 5.26 -10.44
CA ASP A 9 5.93 4.45 -11.12
C ASP A 9 7.32 5.06 -10.98
N THR A 10 8.24 4.22 -10.55
CA THR A 10 9.67 4.49 -10.60
C THR A 10 10.13 3.87 -11.89
N VAL A 11 10.37 4.72 -12.89
CA VAL A 11 10.70 4.32 -14.26
C VAL A 11 11.62 3.09 -14.27
N SER A 12 11.09 1.99 -14.80
CA SER A 12 11.78 0.95 -15.56
C SER A 12 13.28 0.81 -15.28
N SER A 13 13.65 -0.12 -14.40
CA SER A 13 14.93 -0.83 -14.48
C SER A 13 14.59 -2.32 -14.52
N GLY A 14 14.90 -3.13 -15.52
CA GLY A 14 15.86 -3.04 -16.60
C GLY A 14 16.40 -4.47 -16.81
N ARG A 15 16.30 -4.97 -18.05
CA ARG A 15 16.84 -6.24 -18.60
C ARG A 15 16.22 -7.56 -18.10
N ILE A 16 15.43 -8.16 -18.98
CA ILE A 16 15.65 -9.58 -19.31
C ILE A 16 16.00 -9.64 -20.80
N THR A 17 17.29 -9.72 -21.09
CA THR A 17 17.78 -10.19 -22.38
C THR A 17 17.50 -11.69 -22.42
N LEU A 18 16.52 -12.12 -23.22
CA LEU A 18 16.33 -13.52 -23.55
C LEU A 18 17.43 -13.96 -24.53
N CYS A 19 18.59 -14.34 -24.00
CA CYS A 19 19.51 -15.19 -24.74
C CYS A 19 19.06 -16.64 -24.54
N SER A 20 18.66 -17.27 -25.64
CA SER A 20 18.30 -18.68 -25.73
C SER A 20 19.52 -19.57 -25.45
N GLY A 21 19.36 -20.62 -24.63
CA GLY A 21 20.41 -21.62 -24.38
C GLY A 21 19.99 -22.59 -23.27
N GLY A 22 19.79 -23.86 -23.62
CA GLY A 22 19.18 -24.86 -22.75
C GLY A 22 20.08 -25.43 -21.63
N GLY A 23 19.43 -26.18 -20.74
CA GLY A 23 20.07 -27.12 -19.82
C GLY A 23 20.05 -26.71 -18.35
N GLY A 24 19.29 -27.45 -17.54
CA GLY A 24 19.60 -27.81 -16.15
C GLY A 24 19.89 -26.68 -15.16
N ALA A 25 18.84 -26.20 -14.48
CA ALA A 25 18.78 -25.82 -13.06
C ALA A 25 17.51 -24.97 -12.88
N THR A 26 16.49 -25.47 -12.19
CA THR A 26 15.35 -24.64 -11.77
C THR A 26 15.78 -23.77 -10.58
N ALA A 27 16.68 -22.82 -10.84
CA ALA A 27 16.76 -21.63 -10.03
C ALA A 27 15.48 -20.85 -10.35
N VAL A 28 14.46 -20.98 -9.48
CA VAL A 28 13.37 -20.01 -9.45
C VAL A 28 14.03 -18.68 -9.14
N SER A 29 14.25 -17.92 -10.20
CA SER A 29 14.68 -16.53 -10.16
C SER A 29 13.63 -15.80 -9.33
N SER A 30 13.95 -15.56 -8.04
CA SER A 30 13.29 -14.52 -7.27
C SER A 30 13.70 -13.21 -7.92
N SER A 31 13.09 -12.88 -9.06
CA SER A 31 13.11 -11.51 -9.53
C SER A 31 12.51 -10.72 -8.38
N SER A 32 13.31 -9.84 -7.79
CA SER A 32 12.86 -8.94 -6.75
C SER A 32 11.82 -8.03 -7.40
N ARG A 33 10.57 -8.49 -7.43
CA ARG A 33 9.42 -7.67 -7.76
C ARG A 33 9.47 -6.53 -6.76
N LEU A 34 9.45 -5.29 -7.25
CA LEU A 34 9.34 -4.14 -6.36
C LEU A 34 8.12 -4.36 -5.46
N ARG A 35 8.27 -4.08 -4.18
CA ARG A 35 7.17 -4.24 -3.23
C ARG A 35 6.10 -3.19 -3.53
N ASP A 36 4.83 -3.58 -3.60
CA ASP A 36 3.72 -2.64 -3.80
C ASP A 36 3.23 -2.13 -2.44
N LEU A 37 3.53 -0.86 -2.13
CA LEU A 37 3.14 -0.18 -0.90
C LEU A 37 1.95 0.73 -1.17
N VAL A 38 0.79 0.42 -0.60
CA VAL A 38 -0.44 1.19 -0.76
C VAL A 38 -0.74 2.00 0.49
N PHE A 39 -0.66 3.32 0.38
CA PHE A 39 -0.96 4.27 1.44
C PHE A 39 -2.43 4.69 1.40
N VAL A 40 -3.18 4.34 2.45
CA VAL A 40 -4.59 4.72 2.62
C VAL A 40 -4.67 5.97 3.47
N VAL A 41 -4.93 7.10 2.85
CA VAL A 41 -4.78 8.42 3.48
C VAL A 41 -6.16 9.02 3.75
N ASN A 42 -6.41 9.40 5.00
CA ASN A 42 -7.60 10.19 5.34
C ASN A 42 -7.26 11.69 5.33
N PRO A 43 -7.53 12.43 4.22
CA PRO A 43 -7.11 13.82 4.11
C PRO A 43 -7.80 14.72 5.15
N GLN A 44 -9.02 14.38 5.58
CA GLN A 44 -9.78 15.14 6.58
C GLN A 44 -9.33 14.83 8.03
N GLY A 45 -8.51 13.79 8.22
CA GLY A 45 -8.00 13.40 9.52
C GLY A 45 -7.28 14.55 10.24
N ALA A 46 -7.49 14.66 11.55
CA ALA A 46 -6.91 15.68 12.40
C ALA A 46 -7.19 17.13 11.91
N ASN A 47 -8.41 17.40 11.45
CA ASN A 47 -8.86 18.69 10.90
C ASN A 47 -8.06 19.12 9.65
N GLY A 48 -7.84 18.21 8.71
CA GLY A 48 -7.10 18.49 7.47
C GLY A 48 -5.57 18.49 7.60
N ARG A 49 -5.03 18.37 8.82
CA ARG A 49 -3.57 18.30 9.06
C ARG A 49 -2.94 17.06 8.42
N THR A 50 -3.72 16.00 8.24
CA THR A 50 -3.25 14.78 7.57
C THR A 50 -2.84 15.04 6.13
N ALA A 51 -3.69 15.70 5.34
CA ALA A 51 -3.35 16.10 3.97
C ALA A 51 -2.09 16.98 3.92
N GLN A 52 -1.96 17.96 4.83
CA GLN A 52 -0.80 18.85 4.87
C GLN A 52 0.51 18.10 5.14
N LYS A 53 0.51 17.16 6.09
CA LYS A 53 1.69 16.35 6.41
C LYS A 53 1.97 15.34 5.30
N TRP A 54 0.94 14.71 4.76
CA TRP A 54 1.08 13.74 3.67
C TRP A 54 1.71 14.37 2.43
N ASN A 55 1.24 15.55 2.01
CA ASN A 55 1.81 16.29 0.88
C ASN A 55 3.30 16.62 1.06
N LYS A 56 3.76 16.78 2.31
CA LYS A 56 5.19 16.95 2.61
C LYS A 56 5.92 15.61 2.62
N LEU A 57 5.32 14.57 3.18
CA LEU A 57 5.92 13.26 3.38
C LEU A 57 6.08 12.45 2.08
N LEU A 58 5.08 12.50 1.20
CA LEU A 58 5.05 11.72 -0.04
C LEU A 58 6.30 11.94 -0.92
N PRO A 59 6.74 13.18 -1.21
CA PRO A 59 7.99 13.40 -1.94
C PRO A 59 9.21 12.79 -1.26
N TYR A 60 9.29 12.82 0.08
CA TYR A 60 10.40 12.20 0.82
C TYR A 60 10.38 10.69 0.68
N LEU A 61 9.22 10.04 0.86
CA LEU A 61 9.06 8.60 0.67
C LEU A 61 9.44 8.19 -0.75
N ARG A 62 8.96 8.93 -1.76
CA ARG A 62 9.32 8.69 -3.16
C ARG A 62 10.82 8.82 -3.39
N SER A 63 11.48 9.85 -2.86
CA SER A 63 12.93 10.02 -3.04
C SER A 63 13.77 8.93 -2.36
N ARG A 64 13.25 8.29 -1.30
CA ARG A 64 13.99 7.33 -0.47
C ARG A 64 13.73 5.88 -0.82
N LEU A 65 12.51 5.56 -1.26
CA LEU A 65 12.06 4.19 -1.48
C LEU A 65 11.84 3.86 -2.96
N CYS A 66 12.05 4.81 -3.89
CA CYS A 66 11.77 4.60 -5.30
C CYS A 66 12.54 3.45 -5.97
N GLY A 67 13.68 3.05 -5.42
CA GLY A 67 14.51 1.98 -5.98
C GLY A 67 14.01 0.57 -5.67
N ASP A 68 13.26 0.41 -4.56
CA ASP A 68 12.95 -0.90 -3.97
C ASP A 68 11.43 -1.17 -3.88
N CYS A 69 10.64 -0.09 -3.88
CA CYS A 69 9.20 -0.14 -3.68
C CYS A 69 8.46 0.69 -4.74
N ASN A 70 7.35 0.16 -5.22
CA ASN A 70 6.33 0.93 -5.90
C ASN A 70 5.42 1.58 -4.85
N ILE A 71 5.27 2.90 -4.92
CA ILE A 71 4.47 3.66 -3.96
C ILE A 71 3.14 3.99 -4.60
N CYS A 72 2.04 3.58 -3.99
CA CYS A 72 0.71 3.94 -4.40
C CYS A 72 -0.03 4.64 -3.27
N GLU A 73 -0.87 5.62 -3.57
CA GLU A 73 -1.71 6.28 -2.58
C GLU A 73 -3.19 6.22 -2.97
N SER A 74 -4.06 6.23 -1.97
CA SER A 74 -5.50 6.40 -2.17
C SER A 74 -6.09 7.26 -1.07
N LEU A 75 -6.81 8.30 -1.49
CA LEU A 75 -7.46 9.24 -0.57
C LEU A 75 -8.85 8.74 -0.20
N THR A 76 -9.12 8.66 1.10
CA THR A 76 -10.48 8.36 1.57
C THR A 76 -11.41 9.54 1.30
N SER A 77 -12.69 9.28 1.07
CA SER A 77 -13.70 10.31 0.74
C SER A 77 -14.78 10.43 1.81
N GLY A 78 -14.76 9.55 2.82
CA GLY A 78 -15.75 9.48 3.88
C GLY A 78 -15.58 8.22 4.73
N PRO A 79 -16.46 8.00 5.71
CA PRO A 79 -16.44 6.83 6.57
C PRO A 79 -16.52 5.53 5.77
N SER A 80 -15.86 4.48 6.28
CA SER A 80 -15.77 3.14 5.67
C SER A 80 -15.01 3.06 4.34
N HIS A 81 -14.61 4.19 3.73
CA HIS A 81 -13.93 4.14 2.44
C HIS A 81 -12.54 3.48 2.53
N ALA A 82 -11.85 3.58 3.68
CA ALA A 82 -10.56 2.90 3.84
C ALA A 82 -10.70 1.36 3.85
N ILE A 83 -11.85 0.82 4.25
CA ILE A 83 -12.15 -0.62 4.18
C ILE A 83 -12.15 -1.06 2.72
N ASP A 84 -12.89 -0.35 1.87
CA ASP A 84 -13.04 -0.68 0.45
C ASP A 84 -11.70 -0.56 -0.28
N ILE A 85 -10.96 0.54 -0.06
CA ILE A 85 -9.62 0.74 -0.60
C ILE A 85 -8.68 -0.41 -0.22
N THR A 86 -8.68 -0.81 1.06
CA THR A 86 -7.80 -1.86 1.57
C THR A 86 -8.10 -3.21 0.91
N ARG A 87 -9.38 -3.53 0.74
CA ARG A 87 -9.80 -4.78 0.08
C ARG A 87 -9.38 -4.80 -1.38
N GLU A 88 -9.58 -3.70 -2.09
CA GLU A 88 -9.16 -3.58 -3.49
C GLU A 88 -7.63 -3.70 -3.60
N ALA A 89 -6.87 -2.99 -2.76
CA ALA A 89 -5.41 -3.09 -2.72
C ALA A 89 -4.90 -4.53 -2.49
N ILE A 90 -5.47 -5.25 -1.52
CA ILE A 90 -5.08 -6.64 -1.23
C ILE A 90 -5.43 -7.56 -2.41
N ARG A 91 -6.58 -7.35 -3.05
CA ARG A 91 -7.00 -8.15 -4.21
C ARG A 91 -6.10 -7.91 -5.42
N ASP A 92 -5.65 -6.67 -5.60
CA ASP A 92 -4.72 -6.26 -6.65
C ASP A 92 -3.29 -6.76 -6.39
N GLY A 93 -3.00 -7.25 -5.19
CA GLY A 93 -1.74 -7.90 -4.84
C GLY A 93 -0.75 -7.02 -4.09
N ALA A 94 -1.23 -5.96 -3.41
CA ALA A 94 -0.38 -5.13 -2.56
C ALA A 94 0.38 -5.97 -1.52
N ASP A 95 1.67 -5.69 -1.37
CA ASP A 95 2.52 -6.32 -0.35
C ASP A 95 2.30 -5.69 1.02
N ASP A 96 2.09 -4.38 1.05
CA ASP A 96 1.92 -3.58 2.26
C ASP A 96 0.76 -2.60 2.09
N VAL A 97 -0.17 -2.58 3.05
CA VAL A 97 -1.20 -1.54 3.14
C VAL A 97 -0.92 -0.69 4.37
N ILE A 98 -0.70 0.60 4.17
CA ILE A 98 -0.27 1.55 5.20
C ILE A 98 -1.39 2.54 5.49
N ALA A 99 -1.92 2.53 6.71
CA ALA A 99 -2.88 3.53 7.16
C ALA A 99 -2.18 4.87 7.46
N VAL A 100 -2.66 5.96 6.87
CA VAL A 100 -2.16 7.32 7.12
C VAL A 100 -3.30 8.17 7.68
N GLY A 101 -3.36 8.25 9.00
CA GLY A 101 -4.40 9.00 9.70
C GLY A 101 -4.35 8.83 11.21
N GLY A 102 -5.54 8.84 11.83
CA GLY A 102 -5.73 8.50 13.25
C GLY A 102 -6.35 7.12 13.43
N ASP A 103 -6.82 6.82 14.63
CA ASP A 103 -7.31 5.50 15.02
C ASP A 103 -8.51 5.03 14.18
N GLY A 104 -9.39 5.95 13.78
CA GLY A 104 -10.52 5.61 12.90
C GLY A 104 -10.08 5.08 11.53
N THR A 105 -9.02 5.66 10.96
CA THR A 105 -8.46 5.19 9.69
C THR A 105 -7.78 3.84 9.86
N LEU A 106 -7.01 3.65 10.94
CA LEU A 106 -6.42 2.34 11.27
C LEU A 106 -7.50 1.27 11.43
N HIS A 107 -8.57 1.56 12.17
CA HIS A 107 -9.67 0.64 12.41
C HIS A 107 -10.34 0.20 11.10
N GLU A 108 -10.59 1.14 10.19
CA GLU A 108 -11.14 0.83 8.87
C GLU A 108 -10.18 -0.03 8.03
N VAL A 109 -8.88 0.31 8.00
CA VAL A 109 -7.90 -0.51 7.26
C VAL A 109 -7.86 -1.93 7.82
N VAL A 110 -7.77 -2.10 9.14
CA VAL A 110 -7.80 -3.42 9.79
C VAL A 110 -9.06 -4.20 9.39
N ASN A 111 -10.24 -3.57 9.43
CA ASN A 111 -11.47 -4.22 8.98
C ASN A 111 -11.49 -4.55 7.48
N GLY A 112 -10.68 -3.86 6.66
CA GLY A 112 -10.48 -4.15 5.25
C GLY A 112 -9.68 -5.43 5.02
N PHE A 113 -8.74 -5.77 5.91
CA PHE A 113 -7.98 -7.02 5.84
C PHE A 113 -8.84 -8.27 6.07
N PHE A 114 -10.04 -8.13 6.62
CA PHE A 114 -10.92 -9.26 6.93
C PHE A 114 -12.27 -9.16 6.22
N TRP A 115 -12.77 -10.31 5.77
CA TRP A 115 -14.13 -10.50 5.29
C TRP A 115 -14.70 -11.77 5.91
N GLU A 116 -15.85 -11.68 6.59
CA GLU A 116 -16.49 -12.81 7.27
C GLU A 116 -15.55 -13.58 8.22
N GLY A 117 -14.65 -12.86 8.90
CA GLY A 117 -13.68 -13.45 9.84
C GLY A 117 -12.49 -14.16 9.17
N LYS A 118 -12.36 -14.10 7.84
CA LYS A 118 -11.22 -14.64 7.11
C LYS A 118 -10.35 -13.51 6.56
N PRO A 119 -9.02 -13.66 6.53
CA PRO A 119 -8.16 -12.69 5.88
C PRO A 119 -8.47 -12.65 4.38
N VAL A 120 -8.52 -11.45 3.81
CA VAL A 120 -8.66 -11.23 2.37
C VAL A 120 -7.36 -11.70 1.71
N GLY A 121 -7.47 -12.61 0.74
CA GLY A 121 -6.35 -13.09 -0.05
C GLY A 121 -6.20 -12.31 -1.35
N ASN A 122 -4.98 -12.32 -1.89
CA ASN A 122 -4.75 -11.89 -3.27
C ASN A 122 -5.40 -12.90 -4.24
N LEU A 123 -5.74 -12.45 -5.46
CA LEU A 123 -6.33 -13.34 -6.48
C LEU A 123 -5.29 -14.27 -7.13
N ASN A 124 -4.00 -14.05 -6.85
CA ASN A 124 -2.88 -14.72 -7.49
C ASN A 124 -2.34 -15.83 -6.57
N SER A 125 -2.95 -17.03 -6.66
CA SER A 125 -2.64 -18.22 -5.83
C SER A 125 -1.18 -18.71 -5.85
N GLU A 126 -0.33 -18.23 -6.75
CA GLU A 126 1.07 -18.71 -6.87
C GLU A 126 2.07 -17.99 -5.93
N ALA A 127 1.68 -16.86 -5.34
CA ALA A 127 2.47 -16.19 -4.31
C ALA A 127 1.56 -15.90 -3.11
N ALA A 128 1.41 -16.89 -2.23
CA ALA A 128 0.67 -16.78 -0.97
C ALA A 128 1.40 -15.87 0.04
N HIS A 129 1.66 -14.63 -0.34
CA HIS A 129 2.19 -13.62 0.55
C HIS A 129 0.99 -12.79 1.02
N SER A 130 0.70 -12.88 2.33
CA SER A 130 -0.30 -12.03 2.95
C SER A 130 0.22 -10.59 2.98
N ALA A 131 -0.64 -9.65 2.61
CA ALA A 131 -0.33 -8.24 2.78
C ALA A 131 -0.01 -7.94 4.25
N ALA A 132 0.99 -7.10 4.49
CA ALA A 132 1.30 -6.59 5.82
C ALA A 132 0.61 -5.24 6.07
N LEU A 133 0.36 -4.94 7.34
CA LEU A 133 -0.29 -3.70 7.78
C LEU A 133 0.76 -2.72 8.32
N GLY A 134 0.78 -1.51 7.78
CA GLY A 134 1.55 -0.37 8.28
C GLY A 134 0.66 0.72 8.87
N LEU A 135 1.24 1.57 9.73
CA LEU A 135 0.57 2.75 10.27
C LEU A 135 1.54 3.94 10.33
N ILE A 136 1.12 5.06 9.77
CA ILE A 136 1.75 6.36 9.96
C ILE A 136 0.78 7.20 10.79
N PRO A 137 1.00 7.32 12.11
CA PRO A 137 0.12 8.11 12.96
C PRO A 137 0.31 9.58 12.63
N VAL A 138 -0.78 10.23 12.22
CA VAL A 138 -0.77 11.66 11.84
C VAL A 138 -1.36 12.54 12.94
N SER A 139 -1.90 11.90 13.99
CA SER A 139 -2.35 12.50 15.23
C SER A 139 -1.21 13.19 15.99
N TYR A 140 -1.18 14.52 16.00
CA TYR A 140 -0.69 15.24 17.18
C TYR A 140 -1.92 15.48 18.06
N TRP A 141 -2.16 14.57 19.00
CA TRP A 141 -3.01 14.82 20.15
C TRP A 141 -2.10 15.29 21.29
N PHE A 142 -1.98 16.60 21.45
CA PHE A 142 -1.76 17.21 22.75
C PHE A 142 -2.39 18.60 22.72
N GLY A 143 -3.55 18.70 23.37
CA GLY A 143 -4.40 19.88 23.42
C GLY A 143 -5.54 19.65 24.38
N PHE A 144 -5.23 19.17 25.59
CA PHE A 144 -6.01 19.33 26.82
C PHE A 144 -5.10 19.02 28.01
N CYS A 145 -4.61 20.07 28.66
CA CYS A 145 -4.45 20.15 30.10
C CYS A 145 -4.52 21.62 30.50
#